data_AF-A0A1X7S6T5-F1
#
_entry.id   AF-A0A1X7S6T5-F1
#
_cell.length_a   1.000
_cell.length_b   1.000
_cell.length_c   1.000
_cell.angle_alpha   90.00
_cell.angle_beta   90.00
_cell.angle_gamma   90.00
#
_symmetry.space_group_name_H-M   'P 1'
#
loop_
_entity.id
_entity.type
_entity.pdbx_description
1 polymer ?
#
loop_
_entity_poly.entity_id
_entity_poly.type
_entity_poly.pdbx_seq_one_letter_code
_entity_poly.pdbx_strand_id
1 'polypeptide(L)'
;MAFGSSMKTDTEAGSVSAPVSDGTPSATVSETNSLKDVERPQTASSSKDVAAVPTDGQVPSDSSKLRTFLGILKRFIGVSDMAAVRFSLPAQLLEPIPNLEYWHYLDRPETFAAIGDSDDPLERMLHCLRFWFTKDLKYVKGKPCKPYNSALGEFFRCSWEVQKEEAMKTVGTAQQPVKVHYLTEQTSHHPPVSAFVYDCPEKGVSAVGYDQLSAKFTGTSVKVTPGAHNQGIFITLRQRGNEEYRLTHPAAFLGGFLRGNLYITVADTCFVTCEKTGLKTILHYLEEGYFGKTQNKVEGIVYKPSSILDDKVTRLKDVPSKEIIGRIEGVWTEKIWFVPGSADFKKSKESERILLMDVSPLLPIPKKCPPENQQLPNESRKFWGGVTDAIVAKQYGQATQRKTELEERQRERAAERAKEGKEWSPRFFTTVTEKDGRPRVSEVGKKAMEGLQAGDYTLEKPAEYGAI
;
A
#
# COMPACT_ATOMS: atom_id res chain seq x y z
N MET A 1 4.72 15.15 -64.55
CA MET A 1 3.87 14.74 -65.69
C MET A 1 2.72 13.95 -65.06
N ALA A 2 1.49 14.45 -64.88
CA ALA A 2 0.66 15.40 -65.64
C ALA A 2 0.00 14.81 -66.90
N PHE A 3 -1.22 15.30 -67.19
CA PHE A 3 -2.21 14.83 -68.19
C PHE A 3 -2.99 13.54 -67.80
N GLY A 4 -4.33 13.50 -67.77
CA GLY A 4 -5.32 14.61 -67.69
C GLY A 4 -6.33 14.71 -68.86
N SER A 5 -7.41 15.46 -68.61
CA SER A 5 -8.65 15.61 -69.41
C SER A 5 -9.57 14.38 -69.41
N SER A 6 -10.88 14.41 -69.11
CA SER A 6 -11.93 15.47 -68.98
C SER A 6 -12.58 15.95 -70.28
N MET A 7 -13.92 15.82 -70.34
CA MET A 7 -14.91 16.70 -70.97
C MET A 7 -16.26 16.49 -70.23
N LYS A 8 -16.93 17.52 -69.65
CA LYS A 8 -17.76 18.61 -70.24
C LYS A 8 -19.24 18.16 -70.46
N THR A 9 -20.30 18.97 -70.26
CA THR A 9 -20.45 20.41 -69.90
C THR A 9 -21.89 20.81 -69.43
N ASP A 10 -21.99 22.00 -68.81
CA ASP A 10 -23.08 23.04 -68.89
C ASP A 10 -24.53 22.75 -68.40
N THR A 11 -25.33 23.71 -67.89
CA THR A 11 -25.19 25.12 -67.39
C THR A 11 -26.28 25.37 -66.29
N GLU A 12 -26.64 26.54 -65.72
CA GLU A 12 -26.40 27.98 -65.96
C GLU A 12 -26.41 28.83 -64.65
N ALA A 13 -26.78 30.14 -64.64
CA ALA A 13 -26.57 31.04 -63.50
C ALA A 13 -27.60 32.20 -63.28
N GLY A 14 -27.77 32.63 -62.02
CA GLY A 14 -28.47 33.85 -61.54
C GLY A 14 -28.54 33.85 -59.99
N SER A 15 -27.88 34.73 -59.23
CA SER A 15 -28.10 36.18 -59.00
C SER A 15 -29.28 36.46 -58.01
N VAL A 16 -29.31 37.43 -57.07
CA VAL A 16 -28.51 38.66 -56.78
C VAL A 16 -28.44 38.91 -55.25
N SER A 17 -27.47 39.73 -54.78
CA SER A 17 -27.47 40.55 -53.53
C SER A 17 -27.41 39.93 -52.11
N ALA A 18 -26.65 40.61 -51.24
CA ALA A 18 -26.78 40.62 -49.77
C ALA A 18 -27.29 42.02 -49.31
N PRO A 19 -27.77 42.23 -48.06
CA PRO A 19 -26.82 42.60 -46.99
C PRO A 19 -27.16 42.17 -45.53
N VAL A 20 -26.10 42.01 -44.74
CA VAL A 20 -25.90 42.36 -43.30
C VAL A 20 -27.10 42.38 -42.32
N SER A 21 -27.12 41.41 -41.39
CA SER A 21 -27.48 41.48 -39.94
C SER A 21 -27.76 40.04 -39.43
N ASP A 22 -27.58 39.65 -38.16
CA ASP A 22 -26.90 40.26 -37.01
C ASP A 22 -26.37 39.19 -36.03
N GLY A 23 -25.56 39.60 -35.05
CA GLY A 23 -25.39 38.93 -33.74
C GLY A 23 -24.97 37.45 -33.68
N THR A 24 -23.65 37.17 -33.66
CA THR A 24 -23.12 35.89 -33.14
C THR A 24 -22.86 35.98 -31.63
N PRO A 25 -23.53 35.18 -30.77
CA PRO A 25 -23.19 35.09 -29.35
C PRO A 25 -22.04 34.09 -29.13
N SER A 26 -20.80 34.57 -29.18
CA SER A 26 -19.69 33.88 -28.51
C SER A 26 -19.74 34.25 -27.03
N ALA A 27 -20.13 33.32 -26.17
CA ALA A 27 -20.22 33.54 -24.73
C ALA A 27 -19.73 32.34 -23.92
N THR A 28 -18.62 32.59 -23.24
CA THR A 28 -18.12 31.94 -22.03
C THR A 28 -19.22 31.36 -21.14
N VAL A 29 -19.18 30.06 -20.84
CA VAL A 29 -19.88 29.51 -19.67
C VAL A 29 -18.97 29.69 -18.45
N SER A 30 -19.19 30.78 -17.72
CA SER A 30 -18.46 31.12 -16.50
C SER A 30 -18.78 30.16 -15.34
N GLU A 31 -17.80 29.91 -14.49
CA GLU A 31 -18.02 29.26 -13.20
C GLU A 31 -19.06 30.03 -12.37
N THR A 32 -20.10 29.34 -11.91
CA THR A 32 -20.98 29.84 -10.85
C THR A 32 -21.18 28.74 -9.82
N ASN A 33 -20.24 28.64 -8.88
CA ASN A 33 -20.34 27.77 -7.71
C ASN A 33 -21.51 28.23 -6.84
N SER A 34 -22.70 27.71 -7.15
CA SER A 34 -23.88 27.81 -6.29
C SER A 34 -23.66 26.91 -5.08
N LEU A 35 -22.99 27.46 -4.06
CA LEU A 35 -22.85 26.86 -2.74
C LEU A 35 -24.24 26.53 -2.19
N LYS A 36 -24.64 25.27 -2.29
CA LYS A 36 -25.68 24.72 -1.42
C LYS A 36 -25.01 24.34 -0.12
N ASP A 37 -25.50 24.88 0.99
CA ASP A 37 -25.04 24.54 2.32
C ASP A 37 -25.23 23.04 2.59
N VAL A 38 -24.15 22.28 2.41
CA VAL A 38 -24.04 20.94 2.98
C VAL A 38 -23.81 21.16 4.46
N GLU A 39 -24.89 21.11 5.26
CA GLU A 39 -24.80 21.16 6.72
C GLU A 39 -23.71 20.20 7.19
N ARG A 40 -22.70 20.75 7.85
CA ARG A 40 -21.58 20.00 8.42
C ARG A 40 -22.18 18.92 9.34
N PRO A 41 -22.04 17.62 9.05
CA PRO A 41 -22.64 16.59 9.88
C PRO A 41 -22.15 16.74 11.31
N GLN A 42 -23.06 17.06 12.22
CA GLN A 42 -22.71 17.22 13.63
C GLN A 42 -22.17 15.88 14.14
N THR A 43 -20.93 15.89 14.63
CA THR A 43 -20.35 14.71 15.26
C THR A 43 -21.23 14.32 16.43
N ALA A 44 -21.88 13.16 16.34
CA ALA A 44 -22.76 12.66 17.38
C ALA A 44 -21.96 12.41 18.68
N SER A 45 -21.95 13.41 19.56
CA SER A 45 -21.42 13.33 20.92
C SER A 45 -22.39 12.51 21.79
N SER A 46 -22.55 11.24 21.44
CA SER A 46 -23.33 10.27 22.21
C SER A 46 -22.53 9.85 23.44
N SER A 47 -22.62 10.66 24.49
CA SER A 47 -22.08 10.43 25.83
C SER A 47 -22.78 9.30 26.60
N LYS A 48 -23.29 8.29 25.87
CA LYS A 48 -23.92 7.08 26.37
C LYS A 48 -23.30 5.90 25.62
N ASP A 49 -22.85 4.90 26.37
CA ASP A 49 -22.08 3.74 25.89
C ASP A 49 -20.76 4.10 25.17
N VAL A 50 -19.92 4.87 25.88
CA VAL A 50 -18.47 4.65 25.82
C VAL A 50 -18.22 3.27 26.45
N ALA A 51 -17.57 2.36 25.72
CA ALA A 51 -17.29 1.04 26.26
C ALA A 51 -16.34 1.15 27.47
N ALA A 52 -16.70 0.48 28.57
CA ALA A 52 -15.95 0.53 29.82
C ALA A 52 -14.45 0.30 29.60
N VAL A 53 -13.64 1.31 29.90
CA VAL A 53 -12.19 1.20 29.91
C VAL A 53 -11.81 0.27 31.08
N PRO A 54 -10.91 -0.71 30.89
CA PRO A 54 -10.44 -1.55 31.99
C PRO A 54 -9.88 -0.69 33.11
N THR A 55 -10.06 -1.11 34.36
CA THR A 55 -9.32 -0.53 35.49
C THR A 55 -7.82 -0.76 35.28
N ASP A 56 -7.03 0.29 35.49
CA ASP A 56 -5.59 0.25 35.21
C ASP A 56 -4.90 -0.91 35.93
N GLY A 57 -3.94 -1.54 35.24
CA GLY A 57 -3.29 -2.78 35.67
C GLY A 57 -4.01 -4.07 35.25
N GLN A 58 -5.32 -4.07 35.01
CA GLN A 58 -6.02 -5.24 34.46
C GLN A 58 -5.80 -5.37 32.95
N VAL A 59 -5.24 -6.50 32.51
CA VAL A 59 -5.16 -6.83 31.07
C VAL A 59 -6.52 -7.36 30.61
N PRO A 60 -7.27 -6.68 29.72
CA PRO A 60 -8.53 -7.20 29.22
C PRO A 60 -8.29 -8.41 28.31
N SER A 61 -9.05 -9.48 28.54
CA SER A 61 -9.00 -10.70 27.74
C SER A 61 -9.35 -10.45 26.27
N ASP A 62 -8.82 -11.27 25.36
CA ASP A 62 -9.19 -11.25 23.93
C ASP A 62 -10.72 -11.34 23.74
N SER A 63 -11.41 -12.10 24.60
CA SER A 63 -12.89 -12.20 24.61
C SER A 63 -13.59 -10.91 25.06
N SER A 64 -12.99 -10.11 25.93
CA SER A 64 -13.50 -8.79 26.33
C SER A 64 -13.25 -7.76 25.22
N LYS A 65 -12.01 -7.71 24.70
CA LYS A 65 -11.62 -6.87 23.56
C LYS A 65 -12.56 -7.09 22.36
N LEU A 66 -12.84 -8.35 22.03
CA LEU A 66 -13.77 -8.73 20.98
C LEU A 66 -15.20 -8.20 21.23
N ARG A 67 -15.75 -8.35 22.45
CA ARG A 67 -17.10 -7.85 22.76
C ARG A 67 -17.20 -6.34 22.54
N THR A 68 -16.18 -5.59 22.96
CA THR A 68 -16.10 -4.15 22.70
C THR A 68 -16.03 -3.86 21.20
N PHE A 69 -15.15 -4.55 20.47
CA PHE A 69 -14.99 -4.36 19.03
C PHE A 69 -16.25 -4.73 18.23
N LEU A 70 -16.96 -5.79 18.60
CA LEU A 70 -18.26 -6.17 18.04
C LEU A 70 -19.35 -5.14 18.35
N GLY A 71 -19.37 -4.58 19.57
CA GLY A 71 -20.27 -3.48 19.93
C GLY A 71 -20.03 -2.21 19.10
N ILE A 72 -18.78 -1.96 18.72
CA ILE A 72 -18.39 -0.89 17.80
C ILE A 72 -18.79 -1.25 16.36
N LEU A 73 -18.45 -2.45 15.86
CA LEU A 73 -18.81 -2.91 14.50
C LEU A 73 -20.32 -2.86 14.22
N LYS A 74 -21.17 -3.12 15.22
CA LYS A 74 -22.63 -2.99 15.07
C LYS A 74 -23.08 -1.60 14.62
N ARG A 75 -22.30 -0.54 14.90
CA ARG A 75 -22.57 0.85 14.48
C ARG A 75 -22.32 1.08 12.97
N PHE A 76 -21.72 0.12 12.25
CA PHE A 76 -21.41 0.20 10.82
C PHE A 76 -22.35 -0.66 9.94
N ILE A 77 -23.27 -1.42 10.55
CA ILE A 77 -24.23 -2.23 9.80
C ILE A 77 -25.18 -1.29 9.04
N GLY A 78 -25.18 -1.38 7.71
CA GLY A 78 -25.96 -0.50 6.83
C GLY A 78 -25.25 0.78 6.38
N VAL A 79 -24.03 1.05 6.88
CA VAL A 79 -23.21 2.18 6.42
C VAL A 79 -22.52 1.82 5.09
N SER A 80 -22.76 2.60 4.04
CA SER A 80 -22.21 2.36 2.70
C SER A 80 -20.73 2.74 2.55
N ASP A 81 -20.27 3.75 3.30
CA ASP A 81 -18.88 4.18 3.37
C ASP A 81 -18.39 4.26 4.82
N MET A 82 -17.44 3.39 5.19
CA MET A 82 -16.84 3.37 6.52
C MET A 82 -15.88 4.55 6.77
N ALA A 83 -15.39 5.24 5.74
CA ALA A 83 -14.50 6.40 5.89
C ALA A 83 -15.26 7.64 6.39
N ALA A 84 -16.54 7.79 6.05
CA ALA A 84 -17.41 8.85 6.57
C ALA A 84 -17.66 8.74 8.09
N VAL A 85 -17.69 7.52 8.65
CA VAL A 85 -17.93 7.28 10.08
C VAL A 85 -16.61 7.33 10.86
N ARG A 86 -16.19 8.56 11.17
CA ARG A 86 -15.07 8.83 12.10
C ARG A 86 -15.34 8.15 13.46
N PHE A 87 -14.56 7.12 13.78
CA PHE A 87 -14.59 6.48 15.09
C PHE A 87 -13.19 6.36 15.69
N SER A 88 -13.08 6.69 16.97
CA SER A 88 -11.85 6.54 17.75
C SER A 88 -11.92 5.24 18.55
N LEU A 89 -10.96 4.33 18.32
CA LEU A 89 -10.86 3.09 19.11
C LEU A 89 -10.24 3.39 20.49
N PRO A 90 -10.80 2.82 21.58
CA PRO A 90 -10.19 2.86 22.91
C PRO A 90 -8.81 2.20 22.94
N ALA A 91 -7.90 2.70 23.79
CA ALA A 91 -6.49 2.30 23.78
C ALA A 91 -6.28 0.79 23.98
N GLN A 92 -7.15 0.11 24.76
CA GLN A 92 -7.05 -1.33 25.02
C GLN A 92 -7.36 -2.23 23.80
N LEU A 93 -7.84 -1.66 22.69
CA LEU A 93 -8.05 -2.35 21.41
C LEU A 93 -6.95 -2.10 20.37
N LEU A 94 -5.94 -1.30 20.74
CA LEU A 94 -4.84 -0.92 19.86
C LEU A 94 -3.60 -1.76 20.18
N GLU A 95 -2.83 -2.04 19.15
CA GLU A 95 -1.44 -2.50 19.28
C GLU A 95 -0.57 -1.27 19.59
N PRO A 96 0.39 -1.34 20.53
CA PRO A 96 1.27 -0.21 20.87
C PRO A 96 2.36 0.02 19.81
N ILE A 97 1.95 0.28 18.57
CA ILE A 97 2.82 0.53 17.43
C ILE A 97 2.13 1.51 16.44
N PRO A 98 2.86 2.51 15.91
CA PRO A 98 2.33 3.42 14.89
C PRO A 98 2.03 2.73 13.55
N ASN A 99 1.04 3.22 12.80
CA ASN A 99 0.72 2.65 11.48
C ASN A 99 1.88 2.80 10.49
N LEU A 100 2.56 3.94 10.43
CA LEU A 100 3.74 4.13 9.56
C LEU A 100 4.94 3.25 9.96
N GLU A 101 5.00 2.78 11.20
CA GLU A 101 6.00 1.80 11.61
C GLU A 101 5.57 0.36 11.26
N TYR A 102 4.29 0.03 11.43
CA TYR A 102 3.76 -1.32 11.24
C TYR A 102 3.53 -1.69 9.77
N TRP A 103 3.09 -0.72 8.98
CA TRP A 103 2.64 -0.91 7.60
C TRP A 103 3.79 -0.68 6.61
N HIS A 104 4.69 -1.66 6.51
CA HIS A 104 5.77 -1.68 5.52
C HIS A 104 5.87 -3.03 4.81
N TYR A 105 6.61 -3.07 3.71
CA TYR A 105 6.77 -4.25 2.84
C TYR A 105 8.16 -4.90 2.94
N LEU A 106 8.93 -4.58 3.98
CA LEU A 106 10.27 -5.16 4.20
C LEU A 106 10.30 -6.04 5.45
N ASP A 107 9.36 -6.99 5.56
CA ASP A 107 9.51 -8.07 6.55
C ASP A 107 10.73 -8.95 6.22
N ARG A 108 11.09 -9.12 4.93
CA ARG A 108 12.30 -9.84 4.44
C ARG A 108 13.12 -8.98 3.45
N PRO A 109 13.86 -7.96 3.92
CA PRO A 109 14.59 -7.00 3.08
C PRO A 109 15.64 -7.60 2.12
N GLU A 110 16.16 -8.79 2.41
CA GLU A 110 17.14 -9.48 1.58
C GLU A 110 16.53 -9.97 0.25
N THR A 111 15.25 -10.35 0.27
CA THR A 111 14.52 -10.75 -0.95
C THR A 111 14.25 -9.56 -1.88
N PHE A 112 14.08 -8.36 -1.31
CA PHE A 112 14.00 -7.10 -2.05
C PHE A 112 15.35 -6.73 -2.67
N ALA A 113 16.43 -6.77 -1.87
CA ALA A 113 17.77 -6.48 -2.34
C ALA A 113 18.25 -7.40 -3.48
N ALA A 114 17.78 -8.66 -3.50
CA ALA A 114 18.11 -9.64 -4.54
C ALA A 114 17.50 -9.38 -5.92
N ILE A 115 16.49 -8.52 -6.07
CA ILE A 115 15.76 -8.37 -7.35
C ILE A 115 16.69 -7.98 -8.52
N GLY A 116 17.74 -7.20 -8.24
CA GLY A 116 18.75 -6.83 -9.25
C GLY A 116 19.74 -7.93 -9.65
N ASP A 117 19.85 -9.03 -8.90
CA ASP A 117 21.05 -9.89 -8.93
C ASP A 117 21.22 -10.75 -10.20
N SER A 118 20.14 -11.18 -10.86
CA SER A 118 20.24 -12.06 -12.05
C SER A 118 20.23 -11.28 -13.36
N ASP A 119 21.05 -11.70 -14.33
CA ASP A 119 21.03 -11.15 -15.69
C ASP A 119 19.85 -11.68 -16.54
N ASP A 120 19.28 -12.83 -16.19
CA ASP A 120 18.05 -13.34 -16.81
C ASP A 120 16.80 -12.58 -16.34
N PRO A 121 16.01 -11.97 -17.25
CA PRO A 121 14.72 -11.38 -16.95
C PRO A 121 13.73 -12.29 -16.20
N LEU A 122 13.75 -13.61 -16.47
CA LEU A 122 12.84 -14.55 -15.80
C LEU A 122 13.23 -14.73 -14.33
N GLU A 123 14.51 -15.02 -14.01
CA GLU A 123 14.92 -15.10 -12.61
C GLU A 123 14.74 -13.77 -11.84
N ARG A 124 14.88 -12.60 -12.48
CA ARG A 124 14.50 -11.32 -11.83
C ARG A 124 13.00 -11.22 -11.55
N MET A 125 12.14 -11.69 -12.46
CA MET A 125 10.71 -11.83 -12.20
C MET A 125 10.45 -12.81 -11.04
N LEU A 126 11.20 -13.92 -10.95
CA LEU A 126 11.12 -14.84 -9.81
C LEU A 126 11.64 -14.21 -8.50
N HIS A 127 12.65 -13.33 -8.53
CA HIS A 127 13.07 -12.55 -7.35
C HIS A 127 11.98 -11.56 -6.91
N CYS A 128 11.32 -10.85 -7.85
CA CYS A 128 10.14 -10.02 -7.52
C CYS A 128 9.03 -10.82 -6.85
N LEU A 129 8.83 -12.09 -7.25
CA LEU A 129 7.84 -12.98 -6.63
C LEU A 129 8.31 -13.52 -5.26
N ARG A 130 9.61 -13.80 -5.08
CA ARG A 130 10.20 -14.15 -3.79
C ARG A 130 10.03 -13.01 -2.77
N PHE A 131 10.25 -11.76 -3.18
CA PHE A 131 9.88 -10.57 -2.42
C PHE A 131 8.37 -10.50 -2.16
N TRP A 132 7.53 -10.72 -3.18
CA TRP A 132 6.08 -10.64 -3.06
C TRP A 132 5.49 -11.58 -2.00
N PHE A 133 5.98 -12.81 -1.90
CA PHE A 133 5.53 -13.79 -0.89
C PHE A 133 6.14 -13.58 0.51
N THR A 134 7.10 -12.67 0.67
CA THR A 134 7.82 -12.47 1.95
C THR A 134 7.76 -11.05 2.52
N LYS A 135 7.20 -10.08 1.78
CA LYS A 135 6.99 -8.70 2.23
C LYS A 135 6.09 -8.52 3.46
N ASP A 136 5.23 -9.52 3.74
CA ASP A 136 4.08 -9.43 4.65
C ASP A 136 3.99 -10.59 5.67
N LEU A 137 5.13 -11.17 6.04
CA LEU A 137 5.21 -12.24 7.06
C LEU A 137 4.57 -11.88 8.40
N LYS A 138 4.49 -10.59 8.77
CA LYS A 138 3.79 -10.14 9.99
C LYS A 138 2.32 -10.58 10.04
N TYR A 139 1.65 -10.71 8.90
CA TYR A 139 0.27 -11.23 8.81
C TYR A 139 0.18 -12.76 8.71
N VAL A 140 1.29 -13.43 8.36
CA VAL A 140 1.39 -14.90 8.34
C VAL A 140 1.71 -15.48 9.72
N LYS A 141 2.55 -14.76 10.50
CA LYS A 141 3.12 -15.24 11.77
C LYS A 141 2.50 -14.56 13.00
N GLY A 142 1.92 -13.37 12.84
CA GLY A 142 1.27 -12.60 13.90
C GLY A 142 -0.25 -12.77 13.95
N LYS A 143 -0.88 -12.26 15.02
CA LYS A 143 -2.34 -12.04 15.07
C LYS A 143 -2.69 -10.76 14.30
N PRO A 144 -3.88 -10.65 13.67
CA PRO A 144 -4.37 -9.38 13.15
C PRO A 144 -4.54 -8.37 14.29
N CYS A 145 -3.89 -7.21 14.19
CA CYS A 145 -3.90 -6.15 15.20
C CYS A 145 -4.34 -4.81 14.59
N LYS A 146 -4.48 -3.77 15.42
CA LYS A 146 -4.81 -2.41 14.96
C LYS A 146 -3.78 -1.40 15.47
N PRO A 147 -2.85 -0.92 14.62
CA PRO A 147 -1.92 0.16 14.98
C PRO A 147 -2.63 1.52 15.11
N TYR A 148 -1.92 2.50 15.70
CA TYR A 148 -2.37 3.89 15.79
C TYR A 148 -2.59 4.50 14.39
N ASN A 149 -3.74 5.14 14.15
CA ASN A 149 -4.02 5.87 12.89
C ASN A 149 -3.05 7.04 12.77
N SER A 150 -2.22 7.09 11.73
CA SER A 150 -1.17 8.09 11.61
C SER A 150 -1.68 9.51 11.30
N ALA A 151 -1.00 10.50 11.89
CA ALA A 151 -1.35 11.92 11.85
C ALA A 151 -0.82 12.62 10.60
N LEU A 152 -1.42 13.75 10.18
CA LEU A 152 -0.95 14.47 8.99
C LEU A 152 0.49 14.98 9.17
N GLY A 153 1.39 14.63 8.24
CA GLY A 153 2.82 14.97 8.37
C GLY A 153 3.54 14.21 9.48
N GLU A 154 2.94 13.16 10.06
CA GLU A 154 3.69 12.11 10.75
C GLU A 154 4.59 11.39 9.73
N PHE A 155 5.80 11.02 10.14
CA PHE A 155 6.71 10.24 9.30
C PHE A 155 7.41 9.15 10.09
N PHE A 156 7.82 8.08 9.41
CA PHE A 156 8.65 7.03 9.98
C PHE A 156 9.83 6.73 9.07
N ARG A 157 10.97 6.42 9.68
CA ARG A 157 12.18 6.01 8.98
C ARG A 157 12.95 4.94 9.75
N CYS A 158 13.48 3.98 9.03
CA CYS A 158 14.30 2.91 9.60
C CYS A 158 15.26 2.33 8.55
N SER A 159 16.08 1.37 8.97
CA SER A 159 16.95 0.61 8.07
C SER A 159 17.12 -0.82 8.56
N TRP A 160 17.32 -1.73 7.62
CA TRP A 160 17.74 -3.11 7.87
C TRP A 160 19.16 -3.29 7.37
N GLU A 161 19.95 -4.05 8.11
CA GLU A 161 21.24 -4.58 7.64
C GLU A 161 21.04 -6.06 7.32
N VAL A 162 21.00 -6.37 6.02
CA VAL A 162 20.92 -7.73 5.52
C VAL A 162 22.27 -8.40 5.76
N GLN A 163 22.29 -9.43 6.61
CA GLN A 163 23.48 -10.26 6.81
C GLN A 163 23.52 -11.40 5.78
N LYS A 164 24.74 -11.76 5.37
CA LYS A 164 25.00 -12.80 4.35
C LYS A 164 24.33 -14.13 4.69
N GLU A 165 24.37 -14.51 5.96
CA GLU A 165 23.82 -15.75 6.51
C GLU A 165 22.29 -15.78 6.42
N GLU A 166 21.64 -14.62 6.38
CA GLU A 166 20.19 -14.49 6.28
C GLU A 166 19.75 -14.46 4.81
N ALA A 167 20.53 -13.82 3.93
CA ALA A 167 20.34 -13.89 2.47
C ALA A 167 20.49 -15.32 1.93
N MET A 168 21.52 -16.07 2.37
CA MET A 168 21.73 -17.45 1.92
C MET A 168 20.56 -18.40 2.26
N LYS A 169 19.71 -18.07 3.26
CA LYS A 169 18.53 -18.88 3.63
C LYS A 169 17.34 -18.70 2.69
N THR A 170 17.17 -17.53 2.07
CA THR A 170 15.94 -17.16 1.33
C THR A 170 16.15 -16.89 -0.15
N VAL A 171 17.34 -16.41 -0.55
CA VAL A 171 17.68 -16.16 -1.95
C VAL A 171 18.77 -17.08 -2.49
N GLY A 172 19.31 -17.98 -1.65
CA GLY A 172 20.27 -19.03 -2.04
C GLY A 172 21.66 -18.52 -2.48
N THR A 173 21.83 -17.20 -2.59
CA THR A 173 23.07 -16.55 -3.02
C THR A 173 23.79 -15.90 -1.85
N ALA A 174 25.13 -15.93 -1.91
CA ALA A 174 26.00 -15.29 -0.94
C ALA A 174 26.11 -13.78 -1.20
N GLN A 175 25.08 -13.02 -0.84
CA GLN A 175 25.14 -11.56 -0.92
C GLN A 175 26.20 -11.00 0.04
N GLN A 176 26.88 -9.92 -0.37
CA GLN A 176 27.58 -9.06 0.58
C GLN A 176 26.55 -8.42 1.54
N PRO A 177 26.95 -8.01 2.76
CA PRO A 177 26.06 -7.24 3.62
C PRO A 177 25.60 -5.96 2.92
N VAL A 178 24.30 -5.72 2.90
CA VAL A 178 23.69 -4.54 2.28
C VAL A 178 22.71 -3.88 3.25
N LYS A 179 22.52 -2.57 3.10
CA LYS A 179 21.47 -1.86 3.82
C LYS A 179 20.24 -1.71 2.94
N VAL A 180 19.07 -1.76 3.58
CA VAL A 180 17.82 -1.33 2.94
C VAL A 180 17.18 -0.29 3.85
N HIS A 181 16.94 0.90 3.31
CA HIS A 181 16.36 2.04 4.00
C HIS A 181 14.87 2.15 3.71
N TYR A 182 14.12 2.73 4.64
CA TYR A 182 12.71 3.06 4.48
C TYR A 182 12.44 4.45 5.03
N LEU A 183 11.65 5.22 4.28
CA LEU A 183 11.09 6.50 4.68
C LEU A 183 9.64 6.57 4.19
N THR A 184 8.72 6.88 5.09
CA THR A 184 7.30 7.07 4.78
C THR A 184 6.75 8.30 5.50
N GLU A 185 5.80 8.99 4.87
CA GLU A 185 5.12 10.18 5.42
C GLU A 185 3.62 10.07 5.15
N GLN A 186 2.80 10.38 6.15
CA GLN A 186 1.34 10.49 6.02
C GLN A 186 0.98 11.79 5.28
N THR A 187 1.02 11.75 3.94
CA THR A 187 0.84 12.91 3.07
C THR A 187 -0.59 13.48 3.07
N SER A 188 -1.60 12.63 3.34
CA SER A 188 -2.97 13.06 3.60
C SER A 188 -3.60 12.26 4.73
N HIS A 189 -4.47 12.90 5.52
CA HIS A 189 -5.23 12.25 6.58
C HIS A 189 -6.70 11.97 6.18
N HIS A 190 -7.25 12.74 5.23
CA HIS A 190 -8.64 12.61 4.76
C HIS A 190 -8.70 12.80 3.22
N PRO A 191 -8.79 11.72 2.42
CA PRO A 191 -8.65 10.32 2.83
C PRO A 191 -7.24 10.01 3.37
N PRO A 192 -7.07 8.99 4.24
CA PRO A 192 -5.76 8.63 4.75
C PRO A 192 -4.89 8.04 3.63
N VAL A 193 -3.79 8.71 3.30
CA VAL A 193 -2.77 8.27 2.34
C VAL A 193 -1.39 8.52 2.91
N SER A 194 -0.51 7.53 2.81
CA SER A 194 0.93 7.67 3.07
C SER A 194 1.72 7.47 1.80
N ALA A 195 2.77 8.25 1.59
CA ALA A 195 3.78 8.01 0.56
C ALA A 195 4.95 7.24 1.17
N PHE A 196 5.58 6.33 0.42
CA PHE A 196 6.80 5.65 0.85
C PHE A 196 7.89 5.61 -0.22
N VAL A 197 9.13 5.50 0.27
CA VAL A 197 10.30 5.06 -0.50
C VAL A 197 11.07 4.01 0.28
N TYR A 198 11.52 2.97 -0.43
CA TYR A 198 12.54 2.02 -0.03
C TYR A 198 13.77 2.22 -0.92
N ASP A 199 14.98 2.10 -0.36
CA ASP A 199 16.20 2.07 -1.18
C ASP A 199 17.28 1.13 -0.62
N CYS A 200 17.94 0.40 -1.52
CA CYS A 200 19.15 -0.37 -1.29
C CYS A 200 20.27 0.19 -2.21
N PRO A 201 21.08 1.16 -1.73
CA PRO A 201 22.06 1.87 -2.55
C PRO A 201 23.08 0.93 -3.19
N GLU A 202 23.56 -0.08 -2.47
CA GLU A 202 24.61 -1.01 -2.91
C GLU A 202 24.17 -1.87 -4.10
N LYS A 203 22.88 -2.22 -4.15
CA LYS A 203 22.25 -3.00 -5.25
C LYS A 203 21.63 -2.11 -6.33
N GLY A 204 21.50 -0.81 -6.07
CA GLY A 204 20.77 0.12 -6.93
C GLY A 204 19.29 -0.23 -7.09
N VAL A 205 18.67 -0.81 -6.06
CA VAL A 205 17.26 -1.24 -6.05
C VAL A 205 16.47 -0.28 -5.16
N SER A 206 15.57 0.50 -5.75
CA SER A 206 14.61 1.35 -5.03
C SER A 206 13.18 0.89 -5.26
N ALA A 207 12.27 1.25 -4.37
CA ALA A 207 10.84 1.15 -4.64
C ALA A 207 10.04 2.31 -4.04
N VAL A 208 8.94 2.68 -4.71
CA VAL A 208 8.02 3.74 -4.28
C VAL A 208 6.57 3.28 -4.43
N GLY A 209 5.65 3.96 -3.74
CA GLY A 209 4.21 3.75 -3.85
C GLY A 209 3.43 4.54 -2.79
N TYR A 210 2.11 4.45 -2.87
CA TYR A 210 1.20 5.02 -1.87
C TYR A 210 0.47 3.94 -1.09
N ASP A 211 0.50 4.04 0.23
CA ASP A 211 -0.36 3.26 1.11
C ASP A 211 -1.68 4.00 1.33
N GLN A 212 -2.70 3.51 0.63
CA GLN A 212 -4.10 3.86 0.83
C GLN A 212 -4.93 2.57 0.83
N LEU A 213 -5.81 2.42 1.82
CA LEU A 213 -6.72 1.29 1.96
C LEU A 213 -8.17 1.74 1.80
N SER A 214 -8.94 0.93 1.08
CA SER A 214 -10.40 0.97 1.08
C SER A 214 -10.91 -0.24 1.87
N ALA A 215 -11.83 -0.01 2.81
CA ALA A 215 -12.35 -1.04 3.71
C ALA A 215 -13.88 -1.09 3.64
N LYS A 216 -14.43 -2.29 3.39
CA LYS A 216 -15.87 -2.52 3.26
C LYS A 216 -16.31 -3.72 4.09
N PHE A 217 -17.29 -3.51 4.97
CA PHE A 217 -17.91 -4.59 5.72
C PHE A 217 -18.75 -5.51 4.81
N THR A 218 -18.62 -6.82 4.97
CA THR A 218 -19.29 -7.86 4.16
C THR A 218 -20.38 -8.61 4.92
N GLY A 219 -20.62 -8.27 6.20
CA GLY A 219 -21.53 -8.97 7.11
C GLY A 219 -20.81 -9.89 8.10
N THR A 220 -19.83 -10.68 7.63
CA THR A 220 -19.04 -11.61 8.46
C THR A 220 -17.54 -11.33 8.46
N SER A 221 -17.05 -10.49 7.54
CA SER A 221 -15.67 -10.03 7.44
C SER A 221 -15.60 -8.55 7.06
N VAL A 222 -14.38 -7.99 7.03
CA VAL A 222 -14.09 -6.71 6.36
C VAL A 222 -13.21 -7.02 5.17
N LYS A 223 -13.67 -6.73 3.95
CA LYS A 223 -12.84 -6.75 2.74
C LYS A 223 -12.00 -5.48 2.71
N VAL A 224 -10.71 -5.63 2.52
CA VAL A 224 -9.72 -4.57 2.38
C VAL A 224 -9.12 -4.65 0.98
N THR A 225 -9.13 -3.54 0.26
CA THR A 225 -8.53 -3.41 -1.08
C THR A 225 -7.66 -2.15 -1.14
N PRO A 226 -6.81 -2.00 -2.16
CA PRO A 226 -6.21 -0.71 -2.49
C PRO A 226 -7.25 0.41 -2.60
N GLY A 227 -6.87 1.61 -2.16
CA GLY A 227 -7.55 2.86 -2.53
C GLY A 227 -7.05 3.39 -3.88
N ALA A 228 -7.70 4.44 -4.40
CA ALA A 228 -7.44 5.00 -5.73
C ALA A 228 -5.98 5.45 -5.98
N HIS A 229 -5.22 5.81 -4.94
CA HIS A 229 -3.81 6.21 -5.06
C HIS A 229 -2.83 5.03 -4.94
N ASN A 230 -3.24 3.90 -4.34
CA ASN A 230 -2.42 2.68 -4.28
C ASN A 230 -2.54 1.92 -5.61
N GLN A 231 -1.66 2.25 -6.56
CA GLN A 231 -1.58 1.60 -7.87
C GLN A 231 -0.60 0.40 -7.90
N GLY A 232 -0.07 0.02 -6.73
CA GLY A 232 0.95 -1.02 -6.54
C GLY A 232 2.28 -0.48 -6.00
N ILE A 233 3.20 -1.41 -5.75
CA ILE A 233 4.62 -1.13 -5.45
C ILE A 233 5.37 -1.02 -6.77
N PHE A 234 6.11 0.06 -6.99
CA PHE A 234 6.93 0.28 -8.18
C PHE A 234 8.41 0.12 -7.82
N ILE A 235 9.05 -0.95 -8.29
CA ILE A 235 10.44 -1.31 -7.99
C ILE A 235 11.32 -0.98 -9.19
N THR A 236 12.36 -0.16 -9.00
CA THR A 236 13.28 0.30 -10.07
C THR A 236 14.69 -0.26 -9.86
N LEU A 237 15.24 -0.91 -10.89
CA LEU A 237 16.59 -1.44 -10.93
C LEU A 237 17.52 -0.45 -11.66
N ARG A 238 18.14 0.47 -10.92
CA ARG A 238 18.96 1.56 -11.48
C ARG A 238 20.13 1.02 -12.30
N GLN A 239 20.83 0.01 -11.77
CA GLN A 239 21.97 -0.65 -12.43
C GLN A 239 21.59 -1.40 -13.72
N ARG A 240 20.30 -1.69 -13.95
CA ARG A 240 19.80 -2.32 -15.19
C ARG A 240 19.15 -1.32 -16.14
N GLY A 241 19.59 -0.06 -16.08
CA GLY A 241 19.09 1.05 -16.90
C GLY A 241 17.62 1.35 -16.62
N ASN A 242 17.28 1.51 -15.34
CA ASN A 242 15.94 1.78 -14.83
C ASN A 242 14.89 0.76 -15.32
N GLU A 243 15.18 -0.52 -15.19
CA GLU A 243 14.16 -1.57 -15.37
C GLU A 243 13.14 -1.48 -14.22
N GLU A 244 11.86 -1.27 -14.54
CA GLU A 244 10.80 -1.13 -13.53
C GLU A 244 9.87 -2.35 -13.49
N TYR A 245 9.51 -2.78 -12.28
CA TYR A 245 8.46 -3.76 -12.00
C TYR A 245 7.33 -3.08 -11.20
N ARG A 246 6.08 -3.21 -11.66
CA ARG A 246 4.88 -2.82 -10.91
C ARG A 246 4.19 -4.05 -10.32
N LEU A 247 4.01 -4.07 -9.01
CA LEU A 247 3.39 -5.16 -8.25
C LEU A 247 2.08 -4.66 -7.63
N THR A 248 0.93 -5.08 -8.17
CA THR A 248 -0.39 -4.69 -7.64
C THR A 248 -0.79 -5.55 -6.44
N HIS A 249 -1.73 -5.10 -5.61
CA HIS A 249 -2.21 -5.87 -4.47
C HIS A 249 -3.52 -6.62 -4.77
N PRO A 250 -3.70 -7.85 -4.25
CA PRO A 250 -4.98 -8.56 -4.20
C PRO A 250 -5.87 -7.96 -3.10
N ALA A 251 -7.06 -8.54 -2.87
CA ALA A 251 -7.86 -8.20 -1.71
C ALA A 251 -7.45 -9.04 -0.49
N ALA A 252 -7.51 -8.43 0.69
CA ALA A 252 -7.42 -9.10 1.97
C ALA A 252 -8.78 -9.08 2.68
N PHE A 253 -9.06 -10.08 3.52
CA PHE A 253 -10.27 -10.16 4.30
C PHE A 253 -9.93 -10.41 5.77
N LEU A 254 -10.35 -9.50 6.65
CA LEU A 254 -10.30 -9.71 8.09
C LEU A 254 -11.57 -10.44 8.54
N GLY A 255 -11.45 -11.71 8.90
CA GLY A 255 -12.54 -12.60 9.28
C GLY A 255 -12.57 -12.94 10.77
N GLY A 256 -13.49 -13.83 11.14
CA GLY A 256 -13.51 -14.49 12.45
C GLY A 256 -14.24 -13.76 13.58
N PHE A 257 -14.76 -12.55 13.35
CA PHE A 257 -15.45 -11.72 14.36
C PHE A 257 -16.51 -12.47 15.18
N LEU A 258 -17.33 -13.33 14.55
CA LEU A 258 -18.38 -14.11 15.23
C LEU A 258 -17.84 -15.24 16.12
N ARG A 259 -16.65 -15.78 15.83
CA ARG A 259 -16.02 -16.88 16.59
C ARG A 259 -14.99 -16.41 17.61
N GLY A 260 -14.63 -15.12 17.60
CA GLY A 260 -13.69 -14.52 18.54
C GLY A 260 -12.21 -14.81 18.30
N ASN A 261 -11.88 -15.48 17.20
CA ASN A 261 -10.51 -15.67 16.74
C ASN A 261 -10.37 -14.94 15.39
N LEU A 262 -9.67 -13.81 15.36
CA LEU A 262 -9.49 -13.01 14.14
C LEU A 262 -8.41 -13.64 13.26
N TYR A 263 -8.67 -13.69 11.96
CA TYR A 263 -7.72 -14.19 10.96
C TYR A 263 -7.79 -13.36 9.67
N ILE A 264 -6.71 -13.37 8.90
CA ILE A 264 -6.61 -12.74 7.58
C ILE A 264 -6.60 -13.84 6.52
N THR A 265 -7.42 -13.69 5.48
CA THR A 265 -7.29 -14.42 4.21
C THR A 265 -7.01 -13.44 3.07
N VAL A 266 -6.52 -13.97 1.95
CA VAL A 266 -6.22 -13.20 0.72
C VAL A 266 -6.95 -13.87 -0.43
N ALA A 267 -7.58 -13.07 -1.29
CA ALA A 267 -8.31 -13.52 -2.49
C ALA A 267 -8.29 -12.45 -3.60
N ASP A 268 -9.01 -12.69 -4.69
CA ASP A 268 -8.88 -11.98 -5.97
C ASP A 268 -7.50 -12.21 -6.64
N THR A 269 -7.23 -11.44 -7.70
CA THR A 269 -6.03 -11.53 -8.54
C THR A 269 -5.12 -10.33 -8.33
N CYS A 270 -3.80 -10.54 -8.37
CA CYS A 270 -2.82 -9.47 -8.52
C CYS A 270 -1.80 -9.74 -9.63
N PHE A 271 -1.02 -8.71 -9.97
CA PHE A 271 -0.15 -8.68 -11.14
C PHE A 271 1.25 -8.21 -10.77
N VAL A 272 2.26 -8.85 -11.36
CA VAL A 272 3.63 -8.32 -11.44
C VAL A 272 3.95 -8.07 -12.91
N THR A 273 4.20 -6.82 -13.29
CA THR A 273 4.42 -6.41 -14.69
C THR A 273 5.75 -5.69 -14.82
N CYS A 274 6.57 -6.09 -15.78
CA CYS A 274 7.76 -5.34 -16.20
C CYS A 274 7.69 -5.07 -17.71
N GLU A 275 7.49 -3.80 -18.07
CA GLU A 275 7.33 -3.36 -19.47
C GLU A 275 8.60 -3.65 -20.28
N LYS A 276 9.77 -3.27 -19.74
CA LYS A 276 11.08 -3.37 -20.42
C LYS A 276 11.48 -4.80 -20.80
N THR A 277 11.07 -5.79 -19.99
CA THR A 277 11.32 -7.21 -20.29
C THR A 277 10.17 -7.85 -21.09
N GLY A 278 9.01 -7.19 -21.13
CA GLY A 278 7.75 -7.72 -21.66
C GLY A 278 7.14 -8.82 -20.79
N LEU A 279 7.61 -9.02 -19.56
CA LEU A 279 7.15 -10.10 -18.67
C LEU A 279 5.96 -9.66 -17.80
N LYS A 280 4.98 -10.55 -17.67
CA LYS A 280 3.85 -10.41 -16.76
C LYS A 280 3.64 -11.70 -15.99
N THR A 281 3.42 -11.56 -14.68
CA THR A 281 2.91 -12.62 -13.83
C THR A 281 1.50 -12.26 -13.38
N ILE A 282 0.58 -13.22 -13.47
CA ILE A 282 -0.72 -13.17 -12.81
C ILE A 282 -0.65 -14.12 -11.61
N LEU A 283 -1.03 -13.64 -10.42
CA LEU A 283 -1.25 -14.46 -9.22
C LEU A 283 -2.73 -14.39 -8.83
N HIS A 284 -3.38 -15.53 -8.74
CA HIS A 284 -4.76 -15.69 -8.29
C HIS A 284 -4.75 -16.35 -6.90
N TYR A 285 -5.31 -15.67 -5.91
CA TYR A 285 -5.46 -16.19 -4.56
C TYR A 285 -6.87 -16.77 -4.44
N LEU A 286 -6.96 -18.06 -4.11
CA LEU A 286 -8.25 -18.77 -4.12
C LEU A 286 -8.98 -18.56 -2.79
N GLU A 287 -10.27 -18.21 -2.88
CA GLU A 287 -11.15 -18.12 -1.71
C GLU A 287 -11.27 -19.45 -0.95
N GLU A 288 -11.42 -19.36 0.37
CA GLU A 288 -11.69 -20.52 1.23
C GLU A 288 -13.12 -21.02 1.01
N GLY A 289 -13.28 -22.12 0.28
CA GLY A 289 -14.59 -22.72 0.05
C GLY A 289 -15.21 -23.27 1.35
N TYR A 290 -16.52 -23.10 1.52
CA TYR A 290 -17.32 -23.53 2.69
C TYR A 290 -17.11 -24.99 3.15
N PHE A 291 -16.60 -25.87 2.28
CA PHE A 291 -16.33 -27.29 2.56
C PHE A 291 -14.84 -27.63 2.73
N GLY A 292 -13.98 -26.63 2.97
CA GLY A 292 -12.70 -26.80 3.68
C GLY A 292 -11.59 -27.55 2.95
N LYS A 293 -11.31 -27.24 1.68
CA LYS A 293 -10.19 -27.87 0.91
C LYS A 293 -9.27 -26.91 0.11
N THR A 294 -9.38 -25.60 0.33
CA THR A 294 -8.42 -24.60 -0.17
C THR A 294 -8.14 -23.57 0.91
N GLN A 295 -7.22 -23.88 1.82
CA GLN A 295 -6.65 -22.89 2.74
C GLN A 295 -5.45 -22.23 2.05
N ASN A 296 -5.41 -20.89 2.03
CA ASN A 296 -4.28 -20.08 1.58
C ASN A 296 -3.64 -20.51 0.23
N LYS A 297 -4.41 -21.04 -0.73
CA LYS A 297 -3.86 -21.47 -2.02
C LYS A 297 -3.63 -20.28 -2.94
N VAL A 298 -2.47 -20.25 -3.59
CA VAL A 298 -2.16 -19.37 -4.72
C VAL A 298 -1.87 -20.20 -5.98
N GLU A 299 -2.40 -19.75 -7.11
CA GLU A 299 -2.10 -20.25 -8.45
C GLU A 299 -1.60 -19.08 -9.32
N GLY A 300 -0.72 -19.32 -10.29
CA GLY A 300 -0.18 -18.25 -11.11
C GLY A 300 0.45 -18.71 -12.43
N ILE A 301 0.67 -17.73 -13.30
CA ILE A 301 1.29 -17.90 -14.63
C ILE A 301 2.25 -16.75 -14.86
N VAL A 302 3.50 -17.07 -15.22
CA VAL A 302 4.47 -16.14 -15.80
C VAL A 302 4.42 -16.30 -17.32
N TYR A 303 4.22 -15.20 -18.05
CA TYR A 303 4.10 -15.22 -19.50
C TYR A 303 4.66 -13.93 -20.12
N LYS A 304 4.87 -13.97 -21.43
CA LYS A 304 5.28 -12.82 -22.24
C LYS A 304 4.23 -12.55 -23.31
N PRO A 305 3.26 -11.64 -23.08
CA PRO A 305 2.29 -11.26 -24.09
C PRO A 305 2.96 -10.64 -25.32
N SER A 306 2.35 -10.83 -26.49
CA SER A 306 2.84 -10.28 -27.76
C SER A 306 3.00 -8.75 -27.77
N SER A 307 2.21 -8.03 -26.96
CA SER A 307 2.45 -6.63 -26.56
C SER A 307 2.06 -6.48 -25.09
N ILE A 308 2.95 -5.97 -24.25
CA ILE A 308 2.70 -5.79 -22.81
C ILE A 308 1.82 -4.56 -22.51
N LEU A 309 1.81 -3.56 -23.40
CA LEU A 309 1.00 -2.34 -23.27
C LEU A 309 -0.47 -2.58 -23.63
N ASP A 310 -0.74 -3.47 -24.57
CA ASP A 310 -2.09 -3.82 -25.03
C ASP A 310 -2.72 -4.98 -24.24
N ASP A 311 -1.97 -5.64 -23.36
CA ASP A 311 -2.38 -6.89 -22.72
C ASP A 311 -3.45 -6.73 -21.62
N LYS A 312 -4.68 -7.00 -22.03
CA LYS A 312 -5.89 -6.99 -21.20
C LYS A 312 -6.16 -8.33 -20.49
N VAL A 313 -5.28 -9.33 -20.58
CA VAL A 313 -5.46 -10.62 -19.88
C VAL A 313 -5.34 -10.42 -18.37
N THR A 314 -6.35 -10.87 -17.64
CA THR A 314 -6.49 -10.72 -16.17
C THR A 314 -6.81 -12.02 -15.43
N ARG A 315 -7.11 -13.12 -16.14
CA ARG A 315 -7.45 -14.42 -15.55
C ARG A 315 -6.53 -15.50 -16.11
N LEU A 316 -6.06 -16.41 -15.26
CA LEU A 316 -5.10 -17.46 -15.63
C LEU A 316 -5.53 -18.30 -16.85
N LYS A 317 -6.83 -18.57 -16.97
CA LYS A 317 -7.40 -19.37 -18.07
C LYS A 317 -7.41 -18.68 -19.44
N ASP A 318 -7.23 -17.35 -19.49
CA ASP A 318 -7.26 -16.58 -20.74
C ASP A 318 -5.84 -16.36 -21.32
N VAL A 319 -4.78 -16.76 -20.58
CA VAL A 319 -3.39 -16.64 -21.06
C VAL A 319 -3.14 -17.65 -22.19
N PRO A 320 -2.71 -17.22 -23.39
CA PRO A 320 -2.44 -18.14 -24.50
C PRO A 320 -1.30 -19.11 -24.16
N SER A 321 -1.52 -20.43 -24.29
CA SER A 321 -0.54 -21.47 -23.91
C SER A 321 0.83 -21.36 -24.59
N LYS A 322 0.92 -20.63 -25.71
CA LYS A 322 2.18 -20.34 -26.44
C LYS A 322 3.01 -19.20 -25.82
N GLU A 323 2.41 -18.35 -24.99
CA GLU A 323 3.04 -17.19 -24.36
C GLU A 323 3.50 -17.51 -22.92
N ILE A 324 3.01 -18.61 -22.33
CA ILE A 324 3.36 -19.09 -20.99
C ILE A 324 4.83 -19.53 -20.93
N ILE A 325 5.57 -18.88 -20.05
CA ILE A 325 6.98 -19.18 -19.72
C ILE A 325 7.04 -20.16 -18.53
N GLY A 326 6.10 -20.08 -17.59
CA GLY A 326 5.98 -21.02 -16.48
C GLY A 326 4.73 -20.82 -15.64
N ARG A 327 4.49 -21.75 -14.72
CA ARG A 327 3.35 -21.74 -13.79
C ARG A 327 3.81 -21.72 -12.34
N ILE A 328 2.95 -21.20 -11.48
CA ILE A 328 3.14 -21.09 -10.04
C ILE A 328 1.98 -21.81 -9.35
N GLU A 329 2.26 -22.65 -8.35
CA GLU A 329 1.23 -23.23 -7.48
C GLU A 329 1.79 -23.43 -6.08
N GLY A 330 0.97 -23.21 -5.05
CA GLY A 330 1.35 -23.48 -3.67
C GLY A 330 0.41 -22.91 -2.63
N VAL A 331 0.90 -22.87 -1.39
CA VAL A 331 0.22 -22.27 -0.24
C VAL A 331 1.02 -21.04 0.18
N TRP A 332 0.42 -19.85 0.11
CA TRP A 332 1.17 -18.58 0.26
C TRP A 332 1.69 -18.33 1.69
N THR A 333 1.19 -19.08 2.68
CA THR A 333 1.70 -19.09 4.06
C THR A 333 2.79 -20.14 4.32
N GLU A 334 3.06 -21.02 3.35
CA GLU A 334 3.97 -22.17 3.44
C GLU A 334 4.88 -22.24 2.20
N LYS A 335 4.71 -23.24 1.32
CA LYS A 335 5.57 -23.46 0.15
C LYS A 335 4.90 -23.05 -1.14
N ILE A 336 5.63 -22.25 -1.93
CA ILE A 336 5.25 -21.82 -3.28
C ILE A 336 6.27 -22.41 -4.26
N TRP A 337 5.78 -23.00 -5.34
CA TRP A 337 6.57 -23.67 -6.36
C TRP A 337 6.41 -23.01 -7.72
N PHE A 338 7.47 -23.06 -8.53
CA PHE A 338 7.48 -22.68 -9.93
C PHE A 338 7.76 -23.91 -10.81
N VAL A 339 7.15 -23.96 -11.99
CA VAL A 339 7.45 -24.96 -13.02
C VAL A 339 7.63 -24.23 -14.36
N PRO A 340 8.76 -24.42 -15.07
CA PRO A 340 8.94 -23.85 -16.40
C PRO A 340 8.06 -24.55 -17.46
N GLY A 341 7.65 -23.78 -18.48
CA GLY A 341 6.80 -24.25 -19.57
C GLY A 341 5.30 -24.13 -19.34
N SER A 342 4.52 -24.50 -20.35
CA SER A 342 3.06 -24.26 -20.40
C SER A 342 2.20 -25.39 -19.85
N ALA A 343 2.78 -26.55 -19.50
CA ALA A 343 2.08 -27.69 -18.92
C ALA A 343 1.39 -27.32 -17.59
N ASP A 344 0.24 -27.95 -17.30
CA ASP A 344 -0.45 -27.74 -16.02
C ASP A 344 0.35 -28.37 -14.87
N PHE A 345 0.38 -27.73 -13.70
CA PHE A 345 1.19 -28.15 -12.54
C PHE A 345 0.88 -29.59 -12.03
N LYS A 346 -0.33 -30.10 -12.35
CA LYS A 346 -0.80 -31.48 -12.09
C LYS A 346 -0.29 -32.52 -13.08
N LYS A 347 0.24 -32.09 -14.23
CA LYS A 347 0.79 -32.92 -15.32
C LYS A 347 2.32 -32.91 -15.33
N SER A 348 2.93 -31.81 -14.89
CA SER A 348 4.38 -31.70 -14.69
C SER A 348 4.88 -32.64 -13.60
N LYS A 349 6.07 -33.21 -13.79
CA LYS A 349 6.69 -34.12 -12.83
C LYS A 349 7.16 -33.36 -11.59
N GLU A 350 7.27 -34.05 -10.47
CA GLU A 350 7.78 -33.43 -9.24
C GLU A 350 9.25 -32.99 -9.38
N SER A 351 10.05 -33.72 -10.16
CA SER A 351 11.43 -33.33 -10.53
C SER A 351 11.53 -32.07 -11.40
N GLU A 352 10.42 -31.56 -11.93
CA GLU A 352 10.34 -30.33 -12.74
C GLU A 352 9.89 -29.13 -11.89
N ARG A 353 9.60 -29.33 -10.59
CA ARG A 353 9.16 -28.29 -9.65
C ARG A 353 10.35 -27.64 -8.97
N ILE A 354 10.55 -26.36 -9.25
CA ILE A 354 11.53 -25.50 -8.58
C ILE A 354 10.84 -24.90 -7.35
N LEU A 355 11.44 -25.03 -6.17
CA LEU A 355 10.95 -24.33 -4.98
C LEU A 355 11.17 -22.83 -5.17
N LEU A 356 10.09 -22.07 -5.27
CA LEU A 356 10.17 -20.62 -5.48
C LEU A 356 10.45 -19.93 -4.13
N MET A 357 9.71 -20.30 -3.09
CA MET A 357 9.87 -19.81 -1.72
C MET A 357 9.29 -20.80 -0.70
N ASP A 358 9.95 -20.96 0.45
CA ASP A 358 9.38 -21.57 1.65
C ASP A 358 9.23 -20.49 2.74
N VAL A 359 7.99 -20.08 2.96
CA VAL A 359 7.56 -19.09 3.96
C VAL A 359 7.51 -19.71 5.37
N SER A 360 7.45 -21.03 5.48
CA SER A 360 7.25 -21.76 6.75
C SER A 360 8.29 -21.40 7.84
N PRO A 361 9.62 -21.45 7.58
CA PRO A 361 10.64 -21.15 8.60
C PRO A 361 10.91 -19.65 8.82
N LEU A 362 10.34 -18.76 8.00
CA LEU A 362 10.74 -17.35 7.98
C LEU A 362 10.03 -16.51 9.04
N LEU A 363 10.75 -15.52 9.57
CA LEU A 363 10.26 -14.49 10.48
C LEU A 363 10.67 -13.10 9.97
N PRO A 364 9.91 -12.03 10.30
CA PRO A 364 10.30 -10.65 9.97
C PRO A 364 11.67 -10.28 10.54
N ILE A 365 12.52 -9.65 9.75
CA ILE A 365 13.84 -9.17 10.21
C ILE A 365 13.67 -7.88 11.02
N PRO A 366 14.28 -7.75 12.22
CA PRO A 366 14.23 -6.52 13.00
C PRO A 366 14.83 -5.31 12.28
N LYS A 367 14.12 -4.18 12.33
CA LYS A 367 14.54 -2.88 11.78
C LYS A 367 15.28 -2.04 12.83
N LYS A 368 16.39 -1.42 12.43
CA LYS A 368 17.08 -0.38 13.22
C LYS A 368 16.43 0.97 12.94
N CYS A 369 16.17 1.74 13.99
CA CYS A 369 15.55 3.07 13.89
C CYS A 369 16.49 4.14 14.49
N PRO A 370 16.37 5.42 14.11
CA PRO A 370 17.11 6.51 14.74
C PRO A 370 16.97 6.51 16.27
N PRO A 371 18.03 6.86 17.03
CA PRO A 371 17.94 7.10 18.47
C PRO A 371 16.89 8.16 18.82
N GLU A 372 16.15 7.95 19.92
CA GLU A 372 15.00 8.78 20.30
C GLU A 372 15.37 10.27 20.51
N ASN A 373 16.58 10.55 21.00
CA ASN A 373 17.10 11.91 21.16
C ASN A 373 17.38 12.62 19.81
N GLN A 374 17.53 11.87 18.72
CA GLN A 374 17.72 12.38 17.35
C GLN A 374 16.40 12.38 16.53
N GLN A 375 15.34 11.77 17.05
CA GLN A 375 14.02 11.79 16.41
C GLN A 375 13.31 13.14 16.55
N LEU A 376 12.65 13.60 15.50
CA LEU A 376 11.78 14.79 15.52
C LEU A 376 10.44 14.52 16.23
N PRO A 377 9.72 15.55 16.72
CA PRO A 377 8.44 15.37 17.43
C PRO A 377 7.34 14.67 16.62
N ASN A 378 7.41 14.73 15.28
CA ASN A 378 6.50 14.06 14.35
C ASN A 378 7.07 12.76 13.76
N GLU A 379 8.20 12.24 14.27
CA GLU A 379 8.57 10.84 13.99
C GLU A 379 7.66 9.91 14.79
N SER A 380 7.07 8.92 14.12
CA SER A 380 5.96 8.10 14.64
C SER A 380 6.16 7.55 16.05
N ARG A 381 7.36 7.03 16.36
CA ARG A 381 7.66 6.50 17.71
C ARG A 381 7.61 7.57 18.79
N LYS A 382 8.07 8.77 18.48
CA LYS A 382 8.12 9.92 19.41
C LYS A 382 6.75 10.60 19.51
N PHE A 383 6.05 10.75 18.40
CA PHE A 383 4.68 11.28 18.34
C PHE A 383 3.70 10.44 19.19
N TRP A 384 3.77 9.10 19.05
CA TRP A 384 2.90 8.18 19.78
C TRP A 384 3.47 7.72 21.12
N GLY A 385 4.72 8.06 21.47
CA GLY A 385 5.46 7.51 22.62
C GLY A 385 4.67 7.52 23.94
N GLY A 386 4.11 8.68 24.31
CA GLY A 386 3.29 8.79 25.53
C GLY A 386 2.01 7.93 25.55
N VAL A 387 1.48 7.51 24.39
CA VAL A 387 0.39 6.54 24.30
C VAL A 387 0.94 5.11 24.40
N THR A 388 2.06 4.83 23.72
CA THR A 388 2.81 3.55 23.80
C THR A 388 3.15 3.20 25.24
N ASP A 389 3.80 4.11 25.96
CA ASP A 389 4.23 3.94 27.35
C ASP A 389 3.06 3.59 28.28
N ALA A 390 1.94 4.29 28.14
CA ALA A 390 0.75 4.08 28.95
C ALA A 390 0.06 2.74 28.62
N ILE A 391 0.04 2.29 27.36
CA ILE A 391 -0.46 0.95 26.99
C ILE A 391 0.45 -0.15 27.55
N VAL A 392 1.78 0.01 27.43
CA VAL A 392 2.78 -0.95 27.96
C VAL A 392 2.72 -1.02 29.49
N ALA A 393 2.55 0.12 30.17
CA ALA A 393 2.32 0.21 31.61
C ALA A 393 0.93 -0.25 32.07
N LYS A 394 0.04 -0.66 31.16
CA LYS A 394 -1.36 -1.09 31.42
C LYS A 394 -2.23 0.02 32.04
N GLN A 395 -1.88 1.27 31.79
CA GLN A 395 -2.60 2.47 32.20
C GLN A 395 -3.58 2.88 31.08
N TYR A 396 -4.57 2.02 30.81
CA TYR A 396 -5.51 2.17 29.69
C TYR A 396 -6.37 3.42 29.79
N GLY A 397 -6.65 3.92 31.01
CA GLY A 397 -7.28 5.22 31.22
C GLY A 397 -6.40 6.36 30.69
N GLN A 398 -5.16 6.45 31.18
CA GLN A 398 -4.20 7.48 30.76
C GLN A 398 -3.85 7.37 29.26
N ALA A 399 -3.71 6.17 28.72
CA ALA A 399 -3.47 5.95 27.29
C ALA A 399 -4.62 6.49 26.42
N THR A 400 -5.87 6.28 26.86
CA THR A 400 -7.06 6.78 26.16
C THR A 400 -7.14 8.31 26.25
N GLN A 401 -6.80 8.90 27.40
CA GLN A 401 -6.71 10.36 27.57
C GLN A 401 -5.64 10.96 26.62
N ARG A 402 -4.37 10.51 26.72
CA ARG A 402 -3.26 11.03 25.90
C ARG A 402 -3.53 10.89 24.39
N LYS A 403 -4.16 9.79 23.98
CA LYS A 403 -4.59 9.58 22.60
C LYS A 403 -5.68 10.58 22.18
N THR A 404 -6.65 10.86 23.05
CA THR A 404 -7.70 11.86 22.78
C THR A 404 -7.11 13.26 22.65
N GLU A 405 -6.16 13.62 23.52
CA GLU A 405 -5.43 14.90 23.47
C GLU A 405 -4.57 15.05 22.20
N LEU A 406 -4.00 13.97 21.66
CA LEU A 406 -3.32 13.96 20.36
C LEU A 406 -4.31 14.05 19.18
N GLU A 407 -5.45 13.38 19.26
CA GLU A 407 -6.49 13.41 18.22
C GLU A 407 -7.23 14.76 18.16
N GLU A 408 -7.37 15.49 19.27
CA GLU A 408 -8.00 16.81 19.28
C GLU A 408 -7.05 17.89 18.73
N ARG A 409 -5.77 17.91 19.15
CA ARG A 409 -4.77 18.84 18.58
C ARG A 409 -4.64 18.72 17.06
N GLN A 410 -4.77 17.51 16.52
CA GLN A 410 -4.85 17.29 15.07
C GLN A 410 -6.08 17.96 14.42
N ARG A 411 -7.23 17.95 15.09
CA ARG A 411 -8.47 18.62 14.62
C ARG A 411 -8.32 20.14 14.71
N GLU A 412 -7.73 20.65 15.79
CA GLU A 412 -7.41 22.07 15.99
C GLU A 412 -6.46 22.57 14.88
N ARG A 413 -5.31 21.92 14.66
CA ARG A 413 -4.37 22.26 13.58
C ARG A 413 -4.98 22.19 12.18
N ALA A 414 -5.87 21.23 11.94
CA ALA A 414 -6.59 21.14 10.67
C ALA A 414 -7.59 22.30 10.49
N ALA A 415 -8.24 22.74 11.56
CA ALA A 415 -9.15 23.90 11.55
C ALA A 415 -8.40 25.23 11.41
N GLU A 416 -7.22 25.38 12.04
CA GLU A 416 -6.33 26.53 11.88
C GLU A 416 -5.89 26.69 10.42
N ARG A 417 -5.27 25.65 9.84
CA ARG A 417 -4.82 25.68 8.43
C ARG A 417 -5.97 25.95 7.45
N ALA A 418 -7.15 25.36 7.69
CA ALA A 418 -8.34 25.62 6.87
C ALA A 418 -8.88 27.06 7.00
N LYS A 419 -8.79 27.66 8.19
CA LYS A 419 -9.16 29.07 8.44
C LYS A 419 -8.17 30.05 7.80
N GLU A 420 -6.89 29.68 7.76
CA GLU A 420 -5.82 30.46 7.11
C GLU A 420 -5.75 30.26 5.58
N GLY A 421 -6.53 29.33 5.01
CA GLY A 421 -6.47 29.00 3.58
C GLY A 421 -5.19 28.28 3.16
N LYS A 422 -4.46 27.69 4.11
CA LYS A 422 -3.19 26.97 3.86
C LYS A 422 -3.44 25.54 3.38
N GLU A 423 -2.94 25.23 2.19
CA GLU A 423 -2.80 23.85 1.73
C GLU A 423 -1.64 23.15 2.46
N TRP A 424 -1.74 21.84 2.65
CA TRP A 424 -0.66 21.02 3.21
C TRP A 424 0.28 20.53 2.12
N SER A 425 1.58 20.75 2.31
CA SER A 425 2.64 20.20 1.47
C SER A 425 3.48 19.19 2.27
N PRO A 426 3.65 17.94 1.81
CA PRO A 426 4.53 16.98 2.46
C PRO A 426 6.00 17.44 2.49
N ARG A 427 6.75 16.94 3.48
CA ARG A 427 8.15 17.31 3.66
C ARG A 427 9.10 16.47 2.80
N PHE A 428 8.91 15.16 2.77
CA PHE A 428 9.85 14.20 2.19
C PHE A 428 9.47 13.77 0.77
N PHE A 429 8.29 14.19 0.30
CA PHE A 429 7.76 13.95 -1.04
C PHE A 429 7.29 15.26 -1.66
N THR A 430 7.27 15.36 -3.00
CA THR A 430 6.99 16.63 -3.71
C THR A 430 5.53 17.06 -3.71
N THR A 431 4.60 16.12 -3.53
CA THR A 431 3.15 16.33 -3.63
C THR A 431 2.41 15.39 -2.68
N VAL A 432 1.15 15.73 -2.37
CA VAL A 432 0.28 14.89 -1.54
C VAL A 432 0.03 13.52 -2.20
N THR A 433 -0.37 13.51 -3.47
CA THR A 433 -0.55 12.30 -4.29
C THR A 433 -0.26 12.55 -5.78
N GLU A 434 0.51 11.65 -6.40
CA GLU A 434 0.76 11.64 -7.85
C GLU A 434 -0.28 10.79 -8.61
N LYS A 435 -0.64 11.23 -9.82
CA LYS A 435 -1.64 10.56 -10.66
C LYS A 435 -1.18 9.19 -11.19
N ASP A 436 0.12 8.97 -11.28
CA ASP A 436 0.75 7.72 -11.75
C ASP A 436 1.07 6.72 -10.61
N GLY A 437 0.63 7.01 -9.38
CA GLY A 437 0.82 6.18 -8.20
C GLY A 437 2.25 6.16 -7.64
N ARG A 438 3.19 6.92 -8.20
CA ARG A 438 4.62 6.92 -7.82
C ARG A 438 4.97 8.23 -7.08
N PRO A 439 5.05 8.27 -5.74
CA PRO A 439 5.50 9.49 -5.06
C PRO A 439 6.92 9.85 -5.49
N ARG A 440 7.18 11.13 -5.78
CA ARG A 440 8.54 11.62 -6.03
C ARG A 440 9.14 12.15 -4.72
N VAL A 441 10.35 11.70 -4.40
CA VAL A 441 11.06 12.05 -3.15
C VAL A 441 11.65 13.47 -3.27
N SER A 442 11.39 14.33 -2.28
CA SER A 442 11.92 15.70 -2.24
C SER A 442 13.43 15.72 -1.95
N GLU A 443 14.11 16.85 -2.15
CA GLU A 443 15.53 16.97 -1.74
C GLU A 443 15.75 16.74 -0.23
N VAL A 444 14.72 17.02 0.59
CA VAL A 444 14.75 16.75 2.03
C VAL A 444 14.56 15.25 2.31
N GLY A 445 13.74 14.56 1.51
CA GLY A 445 13.63 13.09 1.52
C GLY A 445 14.91 12.39 1.10
N LYS A 446 15.59 12.87 0.05
CA LYS A 446 16.89 12.33 -0.39
C LYS A 446 17.95 12.45 0.71
N LYS A 447 18.12 13.65 1.28
CA LYS A 447 19.04 13.87 2.42
C LYS A 447 18.71 13.00 3.63
N ALA A 448 17.43 12.78 3.92
CA ALA A 448 17.03 11.87 5.01
C ALA A 448 17.43 10.40 4.75
N MET A 449 17.37 9.94 3.49
CA MET A 449 17.81 8.60 3.07
C MET A 449 19.34 8.48 3.03
N GLU A 450 20.05 9.52 2.56
CA GLU A 450 21.51 9.62 2.62
C GLU A 450 22.03 9.56 4.06
N GLY A 451 21.34 10.25 4.99
CA GLY A 451 21.61 10.18 6.42
C GLY A 451 21.43 8.78 7.01
N LEU A 452 20.34 8.07 6.65
CA LEU A 452 20.15 6.66 7.04
C LEU A 452 21.29 5.74 6.55
N GLN A 453 21.85 6.01 5.36
CA GLN A 453 23.01 5.27 4.84
C GLN A 453 24.29 5.62 5.61
N ALA A 454 24.58 6.91 5.79
CA ALA A 454 25.76 7.38 6.53
C ALA A 454 25.75 7.03 8.03
N GLY A 455 24.57 6.85 8.62
CA GLY A 455 24.38 6.76 10.08
C GLY A 455 24.23 8.11 10.77
N ASP A 456 24.11 9.21 10.01
CA ASP A 456 23.73 10.52 10.52
C ASP A 456 22.21 10.67 10.43
N TYR A 457 21.53 10.55 11.58
CA TYR A 457 20.07 10.68 11.63
C TYR A 457 19.61 12.13 11.85
N THR A 458 20.49 13.12 11.82
CA THR A 458 20.15 14.52 12.04
C THR A 458 19.15 15.02 10.99
N LEU A 459 18.07 15.67 11.45
CA LEU A 459 17.13 16.37 10.59
C LEU A 459 16.85 17.76 11.15
N GLU A 460 16.83 18.76 10.26
CA GLU A 460 16.34 20.10 10.57
C GLU A 460 14.86 20.02 11.03
N LYS A 461 14.43 20.95 11.89
CA LYS A 461 13.00 21.08 12.24
C LYS A 461 12.26 21.66 11.03
N PRO A 462 11.05 21.17 10.70
CA PRO A 462 10.24 21.79 9.66
C PRO A 462 9.74 23.17 10.12
N ALA A 463 9.41 24.05 9.17
CA ALA A 463 8.83 25.36 9.47
C ALA A 463 7.39 25.27 10.02
N GLU A 464 6.65 24.23 9.61
CA GLU A 464 5.29 23.93 10.06
C GLU A 464 5.14 22.40 10.25
N TYR A 465 4.37 21.97 11.26
CA TYR A 465 4.04 20.55 11.47
C TYR A 465 2.56 20.34 11.09
N GLY A 466 2.23 19.23 10.42
CA GLY A 466 0.84 18.97 10.00
C GLY A 466 -0.12 18.66 11.15
N ALA A 467 0.40 18.27 12.32
CA ALA A 467 -0.33 17.67 13.43
C ALA A 467 0.08 18.13 14.85
N ILE A 468 1.02 19.08 14.97
CA ILE A 468 1.61 19.55 16.24
C ILE A 468 1.61 21.08 16.29
#